data_AF-A0A0K2GIM4-F1
#
_entry.id   AF-A0A0K2GIM4-F1
#
_cell.length_a   1.000
_cell.length_b   1.000
_cell.length_c   1.000
_cell.angle_alpha   90.00
_cell.angle_beta   90.00
_cell.angle_gamma   90.00
#
_symmetry.space_group_name_H-M   'P 1'
#
loop_
_entity.id
_entity.type
_entity.pdbx_description
1 polymer ?
#
loop_
_entity_poly.entity_id
_entity_poly.type
_entity_poly.pdbx_seq_one_letter_code
_entity_poly.pdbx_strand_id
1 'polypeptide(L)'
;MPFSGHLIGLLKEYMHDLVMQAEQEAGAQERFGLSAERYRPDQALSDLLALLDDRIESEGIQVGLPDGFLHEMWTLCNEAGHQVQERVWLEVNAGHEPPSKARTRALTYRALIQFMEARNREHTGSA
;
A
#
# COMPACT_ATOMS: atom_id res chain seq x y z
N MET A 1 0.71 9.34 -16.05
CA MET A 1 -0.05 8.54 -17.04
C MET A 1 -1.03 7.63 -16.29
N PRO A 2 -2.10 7.11 -16.92
CA PRO A 2 -2.93 6.12 -16.23
C PRO A 2 -2.11 4.85 -15.94
N PHE A 3 -2.24 4.29 -14.73
CA PHE A 3 -1.61 3.01 -14.40
C PHE A 3 -2.31 1.90 -15.19
N SER A 4 -1.55 1.00 -15.82
CA SER A 4 -2.15 -0.12 -16.54
C SER A 4 -2.85 -1.09 -15.58
N GLY A 5 -3.87 -1.81 -16.06
CA GLY A 5 -4.57 -2.81 -15.24
C GLY A 5 -3.65 -3.92 -14.74
N HIS A 6 -2.64 -4.29 -15.53
CA HIS A 6 -1.61 -5.25 -15.12
C HIS A 6 -0.80 -4.74 -13.92
N LEU A 7 -0.38 -3.48 -13.96
CA LEU A 7 0.41 -2.85 -12.90
C LEU A 7 -0.38 -2.72 -11.59
N ILE A 8 -1.67 -2.38 -11.68
CA ILE A 8 -2.58 -2.38 -10.52
C ILE A 8 -2.74 -3.80 -9.96
N GLY A 9 -2.80 -4.82 -10.82
CA GLY A 9 -2.81 -6.23 -10.41
C GLY A 9 -1.57 -6.61 -9.61
N LEU A 10 -0.38 -6.31 -10.14
CA LEU A 10 0.90 -6.57 -9.47
C LEU A 10 1.00 -5.85 -8.11
N LEU A 11 0.59 -4.58 -8.05
CA LEU A 11 0.57 -3.82 -6.80
C LEU A 11 -0.37 -4.45 -5.76
N LYS A 12 -1.54 -4.96 -6.18
CA LYS A 12 -2.46 -5.65 -5.28
C LYS A 12 -1.83 -6.92 -4.69
N GLU A 13 -1.07 -7.68 -5.48
CA GLU A 13 -0.35 -8.86 -5.01
C GLU A 13 0.72 -8.48 -3.98
N TYR A 14 1.59 -7.53 -4.30
CA TYR A 14 2.62 -7.06 -3.36
C TYR A 14 2.04 -6.47 -2.07
N MET A 15 0.98 -5.67 -2.18
CA MET A 15 0.27 -5.14 -1.03
C MET A 15 -0.35 -6.24 -0.18
N HIS A 16 -0.91 -7.28 -0.80
CA HIS A 16 -1.48 -8.43 -0.09
C HIS A 16 -0.39 -9.20 0.65
N ASP A 17 0.75 -9.49 0.01
CA ASP A 17 1.88 -10.17 0.63
C ASP A 17 2.39 -9.42 1.87
N LEU A 18 2.51 -8.08 1.79
CA LEU A 18 2.88 -7.26 2.93
C LEU A 18 1.84 -7.32 4.06
N VAL A 19 0.54 -7.42 3.75
CA VAL A 19 -0.50 -7.60 4.78
C VAL A 19 -0.35 -8.98 5.43
N MET A 20 -0.20 -10.04 4.64
CA MET A 20 -0.01 -11.41 5.15
C MET A 20 1.24 -11.52 6.03
N GLN A 21 2.33 -10.85 5.66
CA GLN A 21 3.53 -10.76 6.49
C GLN A 21 3.23 -10.09 7.84
N ALA A 22 2.47 -8.99 7.85
CA ALA A 22 2.11 -8.31 9.09
C ALA A 22 1.22 -9.15 10.01
N GLU A 23 0.34 -10.00 9.45
CA GLU A 23 -0.46 -10.96 10.23
C GLU A 23 0.42 -12.04 10.87
N GLN A 24 1.38 -12.57 10.11
CA GLN A 24 2.34 -13.57 10.62
C GLN A 24 3.24 -12.98 11.72
N GLU A 25 3.73 -11.76 11.54
CA GLU A 25 4.51 -11.02 12.54
C GLU A 25 3.71 -10.81 13.83
N ALA A 26 2.43 -10.43 13.73
CA ALA A 26 1.56 -10.26 14.89
C ALA A 26 1.39 -11.58 15.66
N GLY A 27 1.10 -12.68 14.94
CA GLY A 27 0.99 -14.00 15.55
C GLY A 27 2.29 -14.48 16.21
N ALA A 28 3.46 -14.07 15.69
CA ALA A 28 4.74 -14.33 16.33
C ALA A 28 4.92 -13.47 17.61
N GLN A 29 4.65 -12.16 17.54
CA GLN A 29 4.77 -11.25 18.67
C GLN A 29 3.90 -11.67 19.86
N GLU A 30 2.65 -12.08 19.60
CA GLU A 30 1.75 -12.61 20.63
C GLU A 30 2.31 -13.85 21.31
N ARG A 31 2.88 -14.79 20.54
CA ARG A 31 3.51 -16.01 21.09
C ARG A 31 4.71 -15.70 21.97
N PHE A 32 5.43 -14.62 21.70
CA PHE A 32 6.58 -14.16 22.48
C PHE A 32 6.22 -13.14 23.57
N GLY A 33 4.94 -12.78 23.73
CA GLY A 33 4.49 -11.81 24.73
C GLY A 33 4.98 -10.37 24.47
N LEU A 34 5.27 -10.02 23.23
CA LEU A 34 5.75 -8.70 22.83
C LEU A 34 4.56 -7.76 22.55
N SER A 35 4.70 -6.49 22.90
CA SER A 35 3.69 -5.47 22.60
C SER A 35 3.71 -5.11 21.12
N ALA A 36 2.53 -5.05 20.50
CA ALA A 36 2.38 -4.56 19.13
C ALA A 36 2.81 -3.09 19.05
N GLU A 37 3.70 -2.78 18.10
CA GLU A 37 4.16 -1.41 17.85
C GLU A 37 3.07 -0.60 17.15
N ARG A 38 3.02 0.71 17.43
CA ARG A 38 2.06 1.61 16.77
C ARG A 38 2.43 1.74 15.30
N TYR A 39 1.57 1.21 14.44
CA TYR A 39 1.77 1.24 13.00
C TYR A 39 0.86 2.29 12.34
N ARG A 40 1.42 3.05 11.40
CA ARG A 40 0.74 4.21 10.78
C ARG A 40 0.62 4.07 9.25
N PRO A 41 -0.34 4.77 8.61
CA PRO A 41 -0.51 4.72 7.17
C PRO A 41 0.73 5.19 6.39
N ASP A 42 1.44 6.21 6.87
CA ASP A 42 2.70 6.68 6.26
C ASP A 42 3.79 5.60 6.25
N GLN A 43 3.87 4.77 7.30
CA GLN A 43 4.79 3.63 7.31
C GLN A 43 4.39 2.58 6.28
N ALA A 44 3.09 2.31 6.09
CA ALA A 44 2.65 1.39 5.04
C ALA A 44 2.98 1.88 3.63
N LEU A 45 2.85 3.17 3.35
CA LEU A 45 3.26 3.73 2.05
C LEU A 45 4.79 3.62 1.86
N SER A 46 5.57 3.89 2.90
CA SER A 46 7.04 3.73 2.87
C SER A 46 7.45 2.27 2.67
N ASP A 47 6.81 1.32 3.36
CA ASP A 47 7.10 -0.11 3.23
C ASP A 47 6.81 -0.61 1.80
N LEU A 48 5.74 -0.11 1.18
CA LEU A 48 5.44 -0.41 -0.22
C LEU A 48 6.53 0.14 -1.15
N LEU A 49 6.95 1.38 -0.96
CA LEU A 49 8.00 2.00 -1.80
C LEU A 49 9.33 1.27 -1.64
N ALA A 50 9.70 0.87 -0.42
CA ALA A 50 10.88 0.07 -0.15
C ALA A 50 10.82 -1.30 -0.85
N LEU A 51 9.67 -1.99 -0.78
CA LEU A 51 9.49 -3.25 -1.51
C LEU A 51 9.64 -3.06 -3.03
N LEU A 52 9.08 -1.99 -3.58
CA LEU A 52 9.19 -1.72 -5.01
C LEU A 52 10.63 -1.42 -5.44
N ASP A 53 11.37 -0.68 -4.62
CA ASP A 53 12.80 -0.40 -4.81
C ASP A 53 13.61 -1.71 -4.81
N ASP A 54 13.45 -2.55 -3.77
CA ASP A 54 14.10 -3.85 -3.65
C ASP A 54 13.79 -4.78 -4.85
N ARG A 55 12.54 -4.77 -5.33
CA ARG A 55 12.13 -5.58 -6.49
C ARG A 55 12.76 -5.08 -7.78
N ILE A 56 12.84 -3.76 -7.97
CA ILE A 56 13.51 -3.17 -9.13
C ILE A 56 15.01 -3.47 -9.10
N GLU A 57 15.66 -3.37 -7.94
CA GLU A 57 17.08 -3.69 -7.78
C GLU A 57 17.36 -5.19 -8.00
N SER A 58 16.52 -6.08 -7.45
CA SER A 58 16.76 -7.53 -7.49
C SER A 58 16.35 -8.20 -8.80
N GLU A 59 15.31 -7.70 -9.48
CA GLU A 59 14.75 -8.34 -10.68
C GLU A 59 15.01 -7.50 -11.96
N GLY A 60 15.48 -6.25 -11.82
CA GLY A 60 15.85 -5.39 -12.93
C GLY A 60 14.68 -5.09 -13.89
N ILE A 61 14.97 -4.94 -15.19
CA ILE A 61 13.97 -4.70 -16.25
C ILE A 61 13.00 -5.89 -16.44
N GLN A 62 13.26 -7.06 -15.83
CA GLN A 62 12.49 -8.29 -16.07
C GLN A 62 11.10 -8.30 -15.41
N VAL A 63 10.80 -7.39 -14.48
CA VAL A 63 9.47 -7.30 -13.83
C VAL A 63 8.41 -6.60 -14.68
N GLY A 64 8.78 -6.10 -15.88
CA GLY A 64 7.86 -5.39 -16.77
C GLY A 64 7.38 -4.03 -16.22
N LEU A 65 8.07 -3.50 -15.20
CA LEU A 65 7.80 -2.17 -14.66
C LEU A 65 8.30 -1.09 -15.64
N PRO A 66 7.51 -0.05 -15.93
CA PRO A 66 7.94 1.06 -16.77
C PRO A 66 9.17 1.78 -16.22
N ASP A 67 9.97 2.36 -17.10
CA ASP A 67 11.02 3.31 -16.69
C ASP A 67 10.40 4.47 -15.90
N GLY A 68 11.03 4.88 -14.80
CA GLY A 68 10.51 5.89 -13.89
C GLY A 68 9.35 5.45 -12.99
N PHE A 69 8.91 4.19 -13.02
CA PHE A 69 7.76 3.71 -12.24
C PHE A 69 7.88 3.99 -10.73
N LEU A 70 9.06 3.77 -10.13
CA LEU A 70 9.26 4.06 -8.70
C LEU A 70 9.04 5.54 -8.38
N HIS A 71 9.47 6.43 -9.26
CA HIS A 71 9.26 7.87 -9.10
C HIS A 71 7.77 8.25 -9.24
N GLU A 72 7.05 7.62 -10.18
CA GLU A 72 5.61 7.79 -10.31
C GLU A 72 4.87 7.31 -9.06
N MET A 73 5.27 6.17 -8.50
CA MET A 73 4.70 5.63 -7.25
C MET A 73 5.00 6.52 -6.06
N TRP A 74 6.22 7.05 -5.95
CA TRP A 74 6.57 8.01 -4.89
C TRP A 74 5.70 9.27 -4.97
N THR A 75 5.55 9.83 -6.19
CA THR A 75 4.70 10.99 -6.43
C THR A 75 3.24 10.70 -6.08
N LEU A 76 2.72 9.56 -6.52
CA LEU A 76 1.37 9.09 -6.21
C LEU A 76 1.14 8.97 -4.70
N CYS A 77 2.05 8.34 -3.96
CA CYS A 77 1.94 8.17 -2.51
C CYS A 77 1.93 9.52 -1.78
N ASN A 78 2.72 10.49 -2.25
CA ASN A 78 2.72 11.85 -1.69
C ASN A 78 1.41 12.59 -1.97
N GLU A 79 0.89 12.50 -3.19
CA GLU A 79 -0.39 13.12 -3.56
C GLU A 79 -1.57 12.49 -2.82
N ALA A 80 -1.60 11.16 -2.73
CA ALA A 80 -2.66 10.40 -2.07
C ALA A 80 -2.57 10.46 -0.54
N GLY A 81 -1.40 10.78 0.02
CA GLY A 81 -1.06 10.56 1.42
C GLY A 81 -2.06 11.14 2.40
N HIS A 82 -2.50 12.39 2.19
CA HIS A 82 -3.48 13.04 3.07
C HIS A 82 -4.85 12.34 3.03
N GLN A 83 -5.37 12.07 1.83
CA GLN A 83 -6.67 11.43 1.65
C GLN A 83 -6.67 9.98 2.14
N VAL A 84 -5.56 9.25 1.94
CA VAL A 84 -5.38 7.90 2.46
C VAL A 84 -5.36 7.91 3.99
N GLN A 85 -4.61 8.82 4.60
CA GLN A 85 -4.55 8.95 6.06
C GLN A 85 -5.92 9.26 6.67
N GLU A 86 -6.65 10.22 6.11
CA GLU A 86 -8.00 10.57 6.56
C GLU A 86 -8.94 9.37 6.47
N ARG A 87 -8.92 8.65 5.35
CA ARG A 87 -9.78 7.49 5.13
C ARG A 87 -9.45 6.33 6.07
N VAL A 88 -8.17 6.05 6.29
CA VAL A 88 -7.74 5.01 7.25
C VAL A 88 -8.13 5.42 8.67
N TRP A 89 -7.97 6.69 9.04
CA TRP A 89 -8.40 7.18 10.35
C TRP A 89 -9.91 6.97 10.56
N LEU A 90 -10.75 7.33 9.58
CA LEU A 90 -12.19 7.11 9.67
C LEU A 90 -12.54 5.61 9.84
N GLU A 91 -11.92 4.73 9.06
CA GLU A 91 -12.20 3.29 9.07
C GLU A 91 -11.70 2.59 10.35
N VAL A 92 -10.53 3.01 10.86
CA VAL A 92 -10.01 2.51 12.13
C VAL A 92 -10.92 2.90 13.28
N ASN A 93 -11.38 4.16 13.33
CA ASN A 93 -12.24 4.66 14.40
C ASN A 93 -13.72 4.23 14.28
N ALA A 94 -14.19 3.87 13.07
CA ALA A 94 -15.54 3.35 12.86
C ALA A 94 -15.67 1.86 13.21
N GLY A 95 -14.55 1.12 13.27
CA GLY A 95 -14.54 -0.30 13.57
C GLY A 95 -14.52 -0.63 15.06
N HIS A 96 -14.97 -1.84 15.40
CA HIS A 96 -14.92 -2.36 16.78
C HIS A 96 -13.62 -3.11 17.09
N GLU A 97 -12.81 -3.40 16.06
CA GLU A 97 -11.53 -4.09 16.22
C GLU A 97 -10.42 -3.13 16.65
N PRO A 98 -9.49 -3.56 17.51
CA PRO A 98 -8.33 -2.75 17.84
C PRO A 98 -7.45 -2.51 16.59
N PRO A 99 -6.79 -1.35 16.50
CA PRO A 99 -5.83 -1.10 15.43
C PRO A 99 -4.65 -2.07 15.53
N SER A 100 -4.37 -2.78 14.45
CA SER A 100 -3.21 -3.66 14.30
C SER A 100 -2.38 -3.24 13.08
N LYS A 101 -1.11 -3.67 13.01
CA LYS A 101 -0.24 -3.44 11.84
C LYS A 101 -0.90 -3.93 10.56
N ALA A 102 -1.36 -5.18 10.54
CA ALA A 102 -2.03 -5.79 9.40
C ALA A 102 -3.28 -5.01 8.98
N ARG A 103 -4.14 -4.62 9.94
CA ARG A 103 -5.37 -3.87 9.66
C ARG A 103 -5.08 -2.48 9.10
N THR A 104 -4.17 -1.72 9.71
CA THR A 104 -3.78 -0.40 9.22
C THR A 104 -3.15 -0.50 7.83
N ARG A 105 -2.30 -1.50 7.58
CA ARG A 105 -1.67 -1.76 6.28
C ARG A 105 -2.73 -2.09 5.21
N ALA A 106 -3.65 -3.00 5.50
CA ALA A 106 -4.74 -3.38 4.60
C ALA A 106 -5.65 -2.19 4.23
N LEU A 107 -6.04 -1.39 5.22
CA LEU A 107 -6.85 -0.18 5.00
C LEU A 107 -6.11 0.86 4.16
N THR A 108 -4.81 1.04 4.41
CA THR A 108 -3.97 1.98 3.65
C THR A 108 -3.90 1.57 2.19
N TYR A 109 -3.61 0.31 1.91
CA TYR A 109 -3.50 -0.21 0.54
C TYR A 109 -4.84 -0.21 -0.18
N ARG A 110 -5.93 -0.55 0.50
CA ARG A 110 -7.28 -0.43 -0.07
C ARG A 110 -7.59 1.01 -0.47
N ALA A 111 -7.28 1.98 0.39
CA ALA A 111 -7.49 3.40 0.11
C ALA A 111 -6.63 3.89 -1.06
N LEU A 112 -5.36 3.47 -1.12
CA LEU A 112 -4.44 3.83 -2.20
C LEU A 112 -4.90 3.26 -3.56
N ILE A 113 -5.32 1.99 -3.60
CA ILE A 113 -5.88 1.37 -4.82
C ILE A 113 -7.13 2.12 -5.29
N GLN A 114 -8.04 2.46 -4.37
CA GLN A 114 -9.24 3.22 -4.72
C GLN A 114 -8.92 4.60 -5.28
N PHE A 115 -7.89 5.26 -4.75
CA PHE A 115 -7.37 6.53 -5.27
C PHE A 115 -6.83 6.37 -6.70
N MET A 116 -6.01 5.35 -6.95
CA MET A 116 -5.48 5.04 -8.28
C MET A 116 -6.58 4.75 -9.30
N GLU A 117 -7.55 3.91 -8.92
CA GLU A 117 -8.67 3.55 -9.78
C GLU A 117 -9.58 4.75 -10.08
N ALA A 118 -9.79 5.67 -9.12
CA ALA A 118 -10.52 6.91 -9.35
C ALA A 118 -9.80 7.83 -10.35
N ARG A 119 -8.50 8.06 -10.15
CA ARG A 119 -7.67 8.87 -11.05
C ARG A 119 -7.64 8.29 -12.46
N ASN A 120 -7.52 6.97 -12.60
CA ASN A 120 -7.57 6.31 -13.91
C ASN A 120 -8.90 6.55 -14.63
N ARG A 121 -10.04 6.52 -13.92
CA ARG A 121 -11.35 6.80 -14.52
C ARG A 121 -11.45 8.25 -15.01
N GLU A 122 -10.94 9.20 -14.24
CA GLU A 122 -10.90 10.62 -14.62
C GLU A 122 -10.08 10.84 -15.89
N HIS A 123 -8.94 10.17 -16.02
CA HIS A 123 -8.13 10.23 -17.25
C HIS A 123 -8.79 9.57 -18.46
N THR A 124 -9.61 8.52 -18.27
CA THR A 124 -10.26 7.80 -19.38
C THR A 124 -11.58 8.46 -19.83
N GLY A 125 -12.24 9.21 -18.94
CA GLY A 125 -13.49 9.93 -19.24
C GLY A 125 -13.31 11.32 -19.85
N SER A 126 -12.06 11.76 -20.07
CA SER A 126 -11.71 13.08 -20.60
C SER A 126 -11.21 13.03 -22.06
N ALA A 127 -11.46 11.93 -22.77
CA ALA A 127 -11.10 11.68 -24.18
C ALA A 127 -12.34 11.57 -25.07
#